data_AF-A0A0A9W818-F1
#
_entry.id   AF-A0A0A9W818-F1
#
_cell.length_a   1.000
_cell.length_b   1.000
_cell.length_c   1.000
_cell.angle_alpha   90.00
_cell.angle_beta   90.00
_cell.angle_gamma   90.00
#
_symmetry.space_group_name_H-M   'P 1'
#
loop_
_entity.id
_entity.type
_entity.pdbx_description
1 polymer ?
#
loop_
_entity_poly.entity_id
_entity_poly.type
_entity_poly.pdbx_seq_one_letter_code
_entity_poly.pdbx_strand_id
1 'polypeptide(L)'
;MMMKLAACYCLLAIVAVVSAYKNYTDYEDGAGLSAEDLKIIKSQFALLAKKGKVAKAENVLRAMVTYEGRYIKYIIAYEGQGQICSGRITRRFNSQKCITNEMRAMCQDNTEW
;
A
#
# COMPACT_ATOMS: atom_id res chain seq x y z
N MET A 1 -12.95 46.86 18.32
CA MET A 1 -13.45 45.63 18.97
C MET A 1 -13.44 44.53 17.91
N MET A 2 -12.36 43.76 17.83
CA MET A 2 -12.10 42.79 16.76
C MET A 2 -11.98 41.39 17.38
N MET A 3 -12.87 40.48 16.97
CA MET A 3 -12.84 39.05 17.29
C MET A 3 -11.56 38.43 16.69
N LYS A 4 -10.71 37.83 17.53
CA LYS A 4 -9.63 36.96 17.07
C LYS A 4 -10.16 35.53 16.92
N LEU A 5 -9.95 35.02 15.70
CA LEU A 5 -10.40 33.73 15.20
C LEU A 5 -9.93 32.57 16.08
N ALA A 6 -10.85 31.65 16.35
CA ALA A 6 -10.52 30.28 16.74
C ALA A 6 -9.81 29.60 15.57
N ALA A 7 -8.52 29.32 15.73
CA ALA A 7 -7.79 28.42 14.85
C ALA A 7 -8.28 26.99 15.14
N CYS A 8 -9.32 26.58 14.42
CA CYS A 8 -9.69 25.18 14.30
C CYS A 8 -8.53 24.49 13.58
N TYR A 9 -7.75 23.71 14.34
CA TYR A 9 -6.70 22.85 13.82
C TYR A 9 -7.36 21.87 12.85
N CYS A 10 -7.34 22.22 11.57
CA CYS A 10 -7.66 21.33 10.47
C CYS A 10 -6.60 20.23 10.51
N LEU A 11 -6.94 19.07 11.08
CA LEU A 11 -6.18 17.84 10.93
C LEU A 11 -5.96 17.65 9.42
N LEU A 12 -4.72 17.83 8.99
CA LEU A 12 -4.24 17.45 7.67
C LEU A 12 -4.45 15.94 7.50
N ALA A 13 -5.62 15.57 6.98
CA ALA A 13 -5.84 14.29 6.35
C ALA A 13 -4.95 14.26 5.11
N ILE A 14 -3.75 13.67 5.25
CA ILE A 14 -2.93 13.30 4.10
C ILE A 14 -3.61 12.09 3.45
N VAL A 15 -4.69 12.37 2.73
CA VAL A 15 -5.25 11.44 1.76
C VAL A 15 -4.25 11.43 0.62
N ALA A 16 -3.52 10.32 0.45
CA ALA A 16 -2.80 10.07 -0.78
C ALA A 16 -3.85 9.92 -1.89
N VAL A 17 -4.19 11.03 -2.55
CA VAL A 17 -5.06 11.05 -3.72
C VAL A 17 -4.31 10.29 -4.82
N VAL A 18 -4.66 9.03 -5.00
CA VAL A 18 -4.27 8.25 -6.17
C VAL A 18 -5.08 8.85 -7.32
N SER A 19 -4.43 9.69 -8.13
CA SER A 19 -5.08 10.35 -9.26
C SER A 19 -5.58 9.31 -10.26
N ALA A 20 -6.89 9.27 -10.48
CA ALA A 20 -7.60 8.42 -11.43
C ALA A 20 -7.30 8.74 -12.92
N TYR A 21 -6.16 9.36 -13.23
CA TYR A 21 -5.76 9.74 -14.60
C TYR A 21 -4.40 9.17 -15.00
N LYS A 22 -3.74 8.40 -14.14
CA LYS A 22 -2.44 7.81 -14.45
C LYS A 22 -2.65 6.41 -15.01
N ASN A 23 -2.22 6.19 -16.25
CA ASN A 23 -2.03 4.83 -16.72
C ASN A 23 -0.88 4.21 -15.92
N TYR A 24 -1.21 3.22 -15.09
CA TYR A 24 -0.26 2.61 -14.17
C TYR A 24 0.53 1.47 -14.81
N THR A 25 0.20 1.07 -16.04
CA THR A 25 0.92 0.02 -16.78
C THR A 25 2.36 0.41 -17.14
N ASP A 26 2.66 1.72 -17.18
CA ASP A 26 3.99 2.23 -17.54
C ASP A 26 4.94 2.31 -16.34
N TYR A 27 4.47 1.98 -15.13
CA TYR A 27 5.32 1.96 -13.95
C TYR A 27 6.11 0.66 -13.91
N GLU A 28 7.43 0.80 -13.83
CA GLU A 28 8.31 -0.32 -13.53
C GLU A 28 7.89 -0.96 -12.19
N ASP A 29 7.74 -2.27 -12.22
CA ASP A 29 7.30 -3.06 -11.07
C ASP A 29 8.21 -2.87 -9.86
N GLY A 30 7.64 -2.30 -8.79
CA GLY A 30 8.38 -2.04 -7.57
C GLY A 30 9.40 -0.90 -7.72
N ALA A 31 9.20 0.05 -8.64
CA ALA A 31 10.07 1.21 -8.78
C ALA A 31 10.39 1.87 -7.43
N GLY A 32 11.69 2.01 -7.12
CA GLY A 32 12.17 2.57 -5.86
C GLY A 32 12.19 1.60 -4.67
N LEU A 33 11.85 0.32 -4.85
CA LEU A 33 12.03 -0.73 -3.85
C LEU A 33 13.34 -1.49 -4.05
N SER A 34 13.86 -2.03 -2.95
CA SER A 34 14.87 -3.08 -3.03
C SER A 34 14.26 -4.37 -3.59
N ALA A 35 15.06 -5.21 -4.24
CA ALA A 35 14.62 -6.52 -4.72
C ALA A 35 14.10 -7.42 -3.58
N GLU A 36 14.64 -7.27 -2.37
CA GLU A 36 14.19 -8.00 -1.19
C GLU A 36 12.79 -7.53 -0.75
N ASP A 37 12.56 -6.22 -0.66
CA ASP A 37 11.26 -5.67 -0.28
C ASP A 37 10.18 -6.03 -1.30
N LEU A 38 10.49 -5.92 -2.60
CA LEU A 38 9.58 -6.33 -3.67
C LEU A 38 9.20 -7.81 -3.55
N LYS A 39 10.18 -8.68 -3.32
CA LYS A 39 9.96 -10.12 -3.10
C LYS A 39 9.08 -10.38 -1.88
N ILE A 40 9.31 -9.68 -0.77
CA ILE A 40 8.50 -9.80 0.46
C ILE A 40 7.05 -9.41 0.14
N ILE A 41 6.84 -8.24 -0.48
CA ILE A 41 5.50 -7.73 -0.81
C ILE A 41 4.73 -8.73 -1.67
N LYS A 42 5.31 -9.17 -2.79
CA LYS A 42 4.63 -10.13 -3.70
C LYS A 42 4.34 -11.46 -3.02
N SER A 43 5.27 -11.97 -2.22
CA SER A 43 5.07 -13.21 -1.44
C SER A 43 3.89 -13.08 -0.48
N GLN A 44 3.80 -11.97 0.24
CA GLN A 44 2.74 -11.75 1.22
C GLN A 44 1.36 -11.56 0.58
N PHE A 45 1.25 -10.80 -0.50
CA PHE A 45 -0.04 -10.67 -1.20
C PHE A 45 -0.45 -11.94 -1.92
N ALA A 46 0.49 -12.76 -2.39
CA ALA A 46 0.18 -14.10 -2.89
C ALA A 46 -0.41 -15.01 -1.78
N LEU A 47 0.09 -14.90 -0.53
CA LEU A 47 -0.48 -15.62 0.61
C LEU A 47 -1.88 -15.12 0.98
N LEU A 48 -2.14 -13.82 0.89
CA LEU A 48 -3.48 -13.25 1.11
C LEU A 48 -4.47 -13.68 0.02
N ALA A 49 -4.03 -13.68 -1.24
CA ALA A 49 -4.84 -14.09 -2.37
C ALA A 49 -5.29 -15.54 -2.25
N LYS A 50 -4.39 -16.45 -1.84
CA LYS A 50 -4.74 -17.85 -1.54
C LYS A 50 -5.81 -18.03 -0.46
N LYS A 51 -5.99 -17.03 0.41
CA LYS A 51 -7.02 -17.04 1.46
C LYS A 51 -8.34 -16.39 1.00
N GLY A 52 -8.47 -16.07 -0.29
CA GLY A 52 -9.68 -15.50 -0.90
C GLY A 52 -9.95 -14.05 -0.53
N LYS A 53 -8.93 -13.29 -0.09
CA LYS A 53 -9.12 -11.95 0.47
C LYS A 53 -8.82 -10.79 -0.49
N VAL A 54 -8.03 -11.01 -1.55
CA VAL A 54 -7.61 -10.00 -2.54
C VAL A 54 -7.00 -10.65 -3.77
N ALA A 55 -6.84 -9.92 -4.87
CA ALA A 55 -6.04 -10.35 -6.02
C ALA A 55 -4.56 -10.52 -5.65
N LYS A 56 -3.87 -11.44 -6.35
CA LYS A 56 -2.42 -11.61 -6.25
C LYS A 56 -1.72 -10.37 -6.83
N ALA A 57 -0.70 -9.85 -6.15
CA ALA A 57 0.09 -8.73 -6.67
C ALA A 57 0.94 -9.16 -7.88
N GLU A 58 0.55 -8.71 -9.07
CA GLU A 58 1.25 -8.93 -10.34
C GLU A 58 2.24 -7.79 -10.58
N ASN A 59 1.77 -6.54 -10.47
CA ASN A 59 2.58 -5.34 -10.64
C ASN A 59 2.48 -4.43 -9.40
N VAL A 60 3.60 -4.13 -8.74
CA VAL A 60 3.65 -3.20 -7.60
C VAL A 60 3.84 -1.78 -8.12
N LEU A 61 2.74 -1.03 -8.18
CA LEU A 61 2.71 0.32 -8.75
C LEU A 61 3.44 1.35 -7.89
N ARG A 62 3.26 1.24 -6.57
CA ARG A 62 3.89 2.12 -5.59
C ARG A 62 3.95 1.45 -4.23
N ALA A 63 5.03 1.70 -3.51
CA ALA A 63 5.13 1.31 -2.11
C ALA A 63 5.79 2.41 -1.29
N MET A 64 5.26 2.61 -0.08
CA MET A 64 5.90 3.40 0.96
C MET A 64 6.39 2.44 2.04
N VAL A 65 7.67 2.52 2.37
CA VAL A 65 8.30 1.73 3.43
C VAL A 65 8.58 2.67 4.60
N THR A 66 8.03 2.37 5.77
CA THR A 66 8.29 3.14 7.00
C THR A 66 8.91 2.26 8.07
N TYR A 67 9.84 2.83 8.81
CA TYR A 67 10.53 2.20 9.92
C TYR A 67 10.02 2.82 11.22
N GLU A 68 9.30 2.03 12.02
CA GLU A 68 8.69 2.49 13.27
C GLU A 68 9.14 1.60 14.43
N GLY A 69 10.13 2.07 15.17
CA GLY A 69 10.74 1.31 16.26
C GLY A 69 11.32 -0.01 15.77
N ARG A 70 10.73 -1.13 16.20
CA ARG A 70 11.15 -2.50 15.83
C ARG A 70 10.38 -3.07 14.65
N TYR A 71 9.60 -2.26 13.94
CA TYR A 71 8.74 -2.71 12.86
C TYR A 71 9.05 -2.00 11.55
N ILE A 72 8.87 -2.73 10.47
CA ILE A 72 8.89 -2.20 9.11
C ILE A 72 7.46 -2.35 8.58
N LYS A 73 6.88 -1.24 8.15
CA LYS A 73 5.54 -1.19 7.60
C LYS A 73 5.64 -0.84 6.13
N TYR A 74 4.82 -1.52 5.34
CA TYR A 74 4.67 -1.30 3.93
C TYR A 74 3.24 -0.83 3.69
N ILE A 75 3.07 0.25 2.95
CA ILE A 75 1.80 0.69 2.37
C ILE A 75 1.97 0.57 0.86
N ILE A 76 1.20 -0.30 0.23
CA ILE A 76 1.40 -0.73 -1.16
C ILE A 76 0.16 -0.42 -1.98
N ALA A 77 0.35 0.04 -3.21
CA ALA A 77 -0.62 -0.02 -4.29
C ALA A 77 -0.11 -1.00 -5.36
N TYR A 78 -0.95 -1.92 -5.81
CA TYR A 78 -0.58 -2.94 -6.79
C TYR A 78 -1.74 -3.28 -7.72
N GLU A 79 -1.42 -3.79 -8.89
CA GLU A 79 -2.36 -4.38 -9.83
C GLU A 79 -2.30 -5.91 -9.76
N GLY A 80 -3.46 -6.54 -9.92
CA GLY A 80 -3.55 -7.98 -10.14
C GLY A 80 -4.93 -8.42 -10.61
N GLN A 81 -4.98 -9.33 -11.57
CA GLN A 81 -6.24 -9.91 -12.06
C GLN A 81 -7.27 -8.86 -12.51
N GLY A 82 -6.82 -7.77 -13.12
CA GLY A 82 -7.70 -6.68 -13.56
C GLY A 82 -8.28 -5.84 -12.41
N GLN A 83 -7.66 -5.88 -11.23
CA GLN A 83 -8.02 -5.05 -10.07
C GLN A 83 -6.85 -4.18 -9.65
N ILE A 84 -7.16 -2.98 -9.16
CA ILE A 84 -6.19 -2.15 -8.42
C ILE A 84 -6.45 -2.34 -6.94
N CYS A 85 -5.41 -2.71 -6.21
CA CYS A 85 -5.47 -3.00 -4.79
C CYS A 85 -4.56 -2.05 -4.00
N SER A 86 -5.04 -1.62 -2.84
CA SER A 86 -4.21 -1.01 -1.80
C SER A 86 -4.05 -1.99 -0.65
N GLY A 87 -2.88 -2.02 -0.03
CA GLY A 87 -2.61 -2.97 1.04
C GLY A 87 -1.56 -2.50 2.03
N ARG A 88 -1.56 -3.17 3.17
CA ARG A 88 -0.62 -2.92 4.27
C ARG A 88 -0.01 -4.23 4.75
N ILE A 89 1.31 -4.22 4.93
CA ILE A 89 2.07 -5.31 5.52
C ILE A 89 2.89 -4.75 6.69
N THR A 90 2.91 -5.45 7.82
CA THR A 90 3.85 -5.17 8.91
C THR A 90 4.79 -6.35 9.08
N ARG A 91 6.08 -6.12 9.28
CA ARG A 91 7.05 -7.12 9.75
C ARG A 91 7.91 -6.56 10.88
N ARG A 92 8.58 -7.46 11.61
CA ARG A 92 9.60 -7.04 12.60
C ARG A 92 10.91 -6.71 11.86
N PHE A 93 11.65 -5.71 12.31
CA PHE A 93 12.90 -5.25 11.69
C PHE A 93 13.91 -6.40 11.52
N ASN A 94 14.07 -7.23 12.55
CA ASN A 94 14.96 -8.39 12.55
C ASN A 94 14.30 -9.68 12.03
N SER A 95 13.23 -9.58 11.22
CA SER A 95 12.55 -10.75 10.68
C SER A 95 12.05 -10.51 9.26
N GLN A 96 12.21 -11.51 8.41
CA GLN A 96 11.55 -11.56 7.10
C GLN A 96 10.10 -12.06 7.21
N LYS A 97 9.67 -12.53 8.39
CA LYS A 97 8.29 -12.97 8.61
C LYS A 97 7.38 -11.77 8.87
N CYS A 98 6.30 -11.69 8.09
CA CYS A 98 5.28 -10.68 8.25
C CYS A 98 4.26 -11.08 9.33
N ILE A 99 3.70 -10.07 9.98
CA ILE A 99 2.69 -10.19 11.03
C ILE A 99 1.34 -10.33 10.35
N THR A 100 0.91 -11.57 10.12
CA THR A 100 -0.21 -11.89 9.22
C THR A 100 -1.56 -11.35 9.65
N ASN A 101 -1.80 -11.15 10.95
CA ASN A 101 -3.04 -10.59 11.49
C ASN A 101 -3.18 -9.08 11.24
N GLU A 102 -2.08 -8.36 11.01
CA GLU A 102 -2.07 -6.94 10.68
C GLU A 102 -2.14 -6.66 9.18
N MET A 103 -2.05 -7.72 8.36
CA MET A 103 -2.12 -7.58 6.91
C MET A 103 -3.54 -7.30 6.46
N ARG A 104 -3.70 -6.27 5.62
CA ARG A 104 -4.98 -5.84 5.07
C ARG A 104 -4.78 -5.47 3.60
N ALA A 105 -5.77 -5.73 2.78
CA ALA A 105 -5.85 -5.11 1.47
C ALA A 105 -7.32 -4.94 1.04
N MET A 106 -7.51 -3.97 0.16
CA MET A 106 -8.78 -3.61 -0.44
C MET A 106 -8.53 -3.45 -1.93
N CYS A 107 -9.37 -4.10 -2.73
CA CYS A 107 -9.27 -4.08 -4.19
C CYS A 107 -10.52 -3.44 -4.78
N GLN A 108 -10.35 -2.78 -5.92
CA GLN A 108 -11.41 -2.28 -6.76
C GLN A 108 -11.19 -2.80 -8.18
N ASP A 109 -12.26 -3.12 -8.89
CA ASP A 109 -12.17 -3.56 -10.27
C ASP A 109 -11.63 -2.43 -11.14
N ASN A 110 -10.75 -2.77 -12.09
CA ASN A 110 -10.16 -1.83 -13.03
C ASN A 110 -11.08 -1.57 -14.24
N THR A 111 -12.38 -1.87 -14.13
CA THR A 111 -13.38 -1.78 -15.21
C THR A 111 -14.18 -0.47 -15.21
N GLU A 112 -13.95 0.43 -14.25
CA GLU A 112 -14.59 1.76 -14.17
C GLU A 112 -13.63 2.89 -14.64
N TRP A 113 -12.99 2.71 -15.79
CA TRP A 113 -12.14 3.73 -16.43
C TRP A 113 -12.65 4.07 -17.83
#